data_AF-A0A2V7DFY7-F1
#
_entry.id   AF-A0A2V7DFY7-F1
#
_cell.length_a   1.000
_cell.length_b   1.000
_cell.length_c   1.000
_cell.angle_alpha   90.00
_cell.angle_beta   90.00
_cell.angle_gamma   90.00
#
_symmetry.space_group_name_H-M   'P 1'
#
loop_
_entity.id
_entity.type
_entity.pdbx_description
1 polymer ?
#
loop_
_entity_poly.entity_id
_entity_poly.type
_entity_poly.pdbx_seq_one_letter_code
_entity_poly.pdbx_strand_id
1 'polypeptide(L)'
;MSIHAQTEARQLRGRLSHPIIDADGHWAEFQPLMRQEFRRIGGDTAVEALDMASARIPNSLNMSVAERRRRRVGQEAFWFLPTKNTLDRATAMMPPLLYERLDDLG
;
A
#
# COMPACT_ATOMS: atom_id res chain seq x y z
N MET A 1 45.18 3.94 17.42
CA MET A 1 44.04 4.01 18.34
C MET A 1 42.85 4.58 17.58
N SER A 2 41.77 3.81 17.41
CA SER A 2 40.66 4.19 16.54
C SER A 2 39.79 5.28 17.18
N ILE A 3 39.67 6.41 16.50
CA ILE A 3 38.81 7.55 16.84
C ILE A 3 37.44 7.29 16.21
N HIS A 4 36.62 6.48 16.87
CA HIS A 4 35.19 6.45 16.59
C HIS A 4 34.48 7.34 17.61
N ALA A 5 34.65 8.66 17.47
CA ALA A 5 33.76 9.59 18.16
C ALA A 5 32.32 9.26 17.75
N GLN A 6 31.46 8.96 18.72
CA GLN A 6 30.05 8.69 18.47
C GLN A 6 29.44 9.94 17.84
N THR A 7 28.95 9.82 16.60
CA THR A 7 28.21 10.89 15.95
C THR A 7 26.95 11.19 16.76
N GLU A 8 26.47 12.43 16.70
CA GLU A 8 25.22 12.84 17.36
C GLU A 8 24.05 11.92 16.98
N ALA A 9 23.96 11.55 15.70
CA ALA A 9 22.98 10.58 15.20
C ALA A 9 23.08 9.20 15.89
N ARG A 10 24.29 8.73 16.20
CA ARG A 10 24.51 7.45 16.90
C ARG A 10 24.07 7.51 18.35
N GLN A 11 24.32 8.64 19.03
CA GLN A 11 23.87 8.89 20.39
C GLN A 11 22.33 8.97 20.45
N LEU A 12 21.69 9.67 19.51
CA LEU A 12 20.24 9.74 19.40
C LEU A 12 19.62 8.36 19.14
N ARG A 13 20.17 7.58 18.21
CA ARG A 13 19.70 6.22 17.92
C ARG A 13 19.78 5.31 19.16
N GLY A 14 20.82 5.45 19.98
CA GLY A 14 20.99 4.67 21.22
C GLY A 14 19.96 4.96 22.32
N ARG A 15 19.19 6.06 22.20
CA ARG A 15 18.14 6.45 23.16
C ARG A 15 16.75 5.93 22.80
N LEU A 16 16.59 5.34 21.62
CA LEU A 16 15.30 4.83 21.15
C LEU A 16 15.03 3.46 21.77
N SER A 17 13.84 3.28 22.33
CA SER A 17 13.36 1.99 22.85
C SER A 17 12.44 1.26 21.88
N HIS A 18 12.31 1.76 20.65
CA HIS A 18 11.43 1.25 19.61
C HIS A 18 12.12 1.37 18.23
N PRO A 19 11.75 0.55 17.24
CA PRO A 19 12.21 0.73 15.87
C PRO A 19 11.74 2.07 15.29
N ILE A 20 12.47 2.57 14.29
CA ILE A 20 12.04 3.67 13.43
C ILE A 20 11.79 3.08 12.05
N ILE A 21 10.56 3.23 11.57
CA ILE A 21 10.16 2.84 10.22
C ILE A 21 10.09 4.13 9.40
N ASP A 22 10.92 4.23 8.37
CA ASP A 22 10.80 5.26 7.34
C ASP A 22 9.81 4.75 6.28
N ALA A 23 8.62 5.34 6.24
CA ALA A 23 7.54 4.88 5.38
C ALA A 23 6.89 6.05 4.64
N ASP A 24 6.59 5.81 3.36
CA ASP A 24 5.68 6.65 2.58
C ASP A 24 4.25 6.10 2.73
N GLY A 25 3.37 6.91 3.33
CA GLY A 25 2.01 6.53 3.66
C GLY A 25 1.04 6.88 2.54
N HIS A 26 0.46 5.87 1.89
CA HIS A 26 -0.66 6.07 0.97
C HIS A 26 -1.99 5.71 1.63
N TRP A 27 -3.02 6.52 1.38
CA TRP A 27 -4.38 6.18 1.76
C TRP A 27 -4.91 5.09 0.81
N ALA A 28 -5.37 3.98 1.37
CA ALA A 28 -6.08 2.95 0.62
C ALA A 28 -7.57 3.05 0.90
N GLU A 29 -8.37 3.37 -0.11
CA GLU A 29 -9.78 3.59 0.07
C GLU A 29 -10.56 2.30 0.35
N PHE A 30 -11.62 2.43 1.14
CA PHE A 30 -12.59 1.36 1.34
C PHE A 30 -13.57 1.33 0.16
N GLN A 31 -13.26 0.48 -0.82
CA GLN A 31 -13.97 0.39 -2.09
C GLN A 31 -15.51 0.27 -1.96
N PRO A 32 -16.07 -0.50 -1.01
CA PRO A 32 -17.53 -0.58 -0.85
C PRO A 32 -18.17 0.79 -0.53
N LEU A 33 -17.56 1.59 0.35
CA LEU A 33 -18.06 2.93 0.67
C LEU A 33 -17.83 3.89 -0.49
N MET A 34 -16.67 3.82 -1.16
CA MET A 34 -16.45 4.61 -2.38
C MET A 34 -17.53 4.36 -3.43
N ARG A 35 -17.90 3.10 -3.68
CA ARG A 35 -18.95 2.74 -4.64
C ARG A 35 -20.29 3.36 -4.26
N GLN A 36 -20.62 3.40 -2.96
CA GLN A 36 -21.84 4.05 -2.47
C GLN A 36 -21.80 5.57 -2.71
N GLU A 37 -20.68 6.22 -2.38
CA GLU A 37 -20.53 7.67 -2.56
C GLU A 37 -20.52 8.08 -4.04
N PHE A 38 -19.87 7.30 -4.91
CA PHE A 38 -19.88 7.55 -6.36
C PHE A 38 -21.31 7.46 -6.91
N ARG A 39 -22.08 6.46 -6.47
CA ARG A 39 -23.50 6.36 -6.85
C ARG A 39 -24.30 7.56 -6.33
N ARG A 40 -24.10 7.95 -5.07
CA ARG A 40 -24.82 9.05 -4.44
C ARG A 40 -24.57 10.38 -5.16
N ILE A 41 -23.34 10.62 -5.61
CA ILE A 41 -22.91 11.90 -6.19
C ILE A 41 -23.14 11.94 -7.71
N GLY A 42 -22.79 10.86 -8.41
CA GLY A 42 -22.74 10.83 -9.88
C GLY A 42 -23.55 9.71 -10.52
N GLY A 43 -24.39 9.01 -9.76
CA GLY A 43 -25.24 7.94 -10.27
C GLY A 43 -24.45 6.72 -10.77
N ASP A 44 -25.12 5.90 -11.57
CA ASP A 44 -24.53 4.63 -12.04
C ASP A 44 -23.37 4.84 -13.03
N THR A 45 -23.37 5.92 -13.82
CA THR A 45 -22.24 6.24 -14.70
C THR A 45 -20.94 6.47 -13.92
N ALA A 46 -21.00 7.12 -12.76
CA ALA A 46 -19.82 7.29 -11.91
C ALA A 46 -19.33 5.95 -11.35
N VAL A 47 -20.26 5.06 -10.99
CA VAL A 47 -19.93 3.71 -10.53
C VAL A 47 -19.25 2.90 -11.63
N GLU A 48 -19.76 2.94 -12.85
CA GLU A 48 -19.14 2.29 -14.00
C GLU A 48 -17.74 2.84 -14.29
N ALA A 49 -17.57 4.16 -14.20
CA ALA A 49 -16.26 4.80 -14.35
C ALA A 49 -15.26 4.33 -13.28
N LEU A 50 -15.70 4.19 -12.02
CA LEU A 50 -14.89 3.64 -10.93
C LEU A 50 -14.47 2.20 -11.20
N ASP A 51 -15.40 1.35 -11.67
CA ASP A 51 -15.11 -0.05 -11.99
C ASP A 51 -14.10 -0.16 -13.15
N MET A 52 -14.27 0.65 -14.20
CA MET A 52 -13.31 0.72 -15.32
C MET A 52 -11.92 1.17 -14.86
N ALA A 53 -11.83 2.20 -14.03
CA ALA A 53 -10.57 2.69 -13.50
C ALA A 53 -9.85 1.64 -12.63
N SER A 54 -10.62 0.94 -11.80
CA SER A 54 -10.12 -0.09 -10.87
C SER A 54 -9.62 -1.35 -11.60
N ALA A 55 -10.08 -1.61 -12.83
CA ALA A 55 -9.69 -2.78 -13.60
C ALA A 55 -8.28 -2.69 -14.23
N ARG A 56 -7.68 -1.50 -14.34
CA ARG A 56 -6.40 -1.27 -15.05
C ARG A 56 -5.26 -2.14 -14.52
N ILE A 57 -5.01 -2.08 -13.21
CA ILE A 57 -3.91 -2.81 -12.55
C ILE A 57 -4.11 -4.33 -12.64
N PRO A 58 -5.23 -4.92 -12.18
CA PRO A 58 -5.41 -6.37 -12.26
C PRO A 58 -5.38 -6.88 -13.71
N ASN A 59 -5.93 -6.13 -14.68
CA ASN A 59 -5.83 -6.51 -16.09
C ASN A 59 -4.38 -6.58 -16.57
N SER A 60 -3.53 -5.63 -16.18
CA SER A 60 -2.11 -5.63 -16.53
C SER A 60 -1.34 -6.79 -15.86
N LEU A 61 -1.59 -7.01 -14.56
CA LEU A 61 -0.88 -8.03 -13.78
C LEU A 61 -1.28 -9.47 -14.16
N ASN A 62 -2.49 -9.68 -14.71
CA ASN A 62 -2.95 -10.98 -15.20
C ASN A 62 -2.51 -11.31 -16.63
N MET A 63 -1.83 -10.40 -17.35
CA MET A 63 -1.31 -10.69 -18.69
C MET A 63 -0.14 -11.65 -18.63
N SER A 64 -0.04 -12.55 -19.63
CA SER A 64 1.17 -13.34 -19.83
C SER A 64 2.37 -12.45 -20.17
N VAL A 65 3.58 -12.91 -19.86
CA VAL A 65 4.82 -12.17 -20.18
C VAL A 65 4.92 -11.87 -21.69
N ALA A 66 4.52 -12.83 -22.54
CA ALA A 66 4.50 -12.66 -23.99
C ALA A 66 3.53 -11.54 -24.41
N GLU A 67 2.33 -11.52 -23.82
CA GLU A 67 1.31 -10.51 -24.10
C GLU A 67 1.79 -9.11 -23.68
N ARG A 68 2.34 -8.97 -22.47
CA ARG A 68 2.88 -7.70 -21.97
C ARG A 68 3.99 -7.17 -22.85
N ARG A 69 4.90 -8.04 -23.30
CA ARG A 69 5.98 -7.68 -24.22
C ARG A 69 5.43 -7.19 -25.57
N ARG A 70 4.44 -7.89 -26.14
CA ARG A 70 3.80 -7.51 -27.41
C ARG A 70 3.13 -6.14 -27.31
N ARG A 71 2.40 -5.88 -26.22
CA ARG A 71 1.66 -4.63 -26.00
C ARG A 71 2.48 -3.49 -25.41
N ARG A 72 3.74 -3.75 -25.02
CA ARG A 72 4.63 -2.80 -24.32
C ARG A 72 4.03 -2.25 -23.03
N VAL A 73 3.42 -3.12 -22.23
CA VAL A 73 2.78 -2.75 -20.96
C VAL A 73 3.81 -2.81 -19.83
N GLY A 74 4.00 -1.68 -19.12
CA GLY A 74 4.90 -1.55 -17.97
C GLY A 74 4.42 -2.29 -16.72
N GLN A 75 5.32 -2.50 -15.75
CA GLN A 75 4.98 -3.15 -14.47
C GLN A 75 4.14 -2.23 -13.61
N GLU A 76 2.97 -2.72 -13.21
CA GLU A 76 2.09 -2.02 -12.29
C GLU A 76 2.45 -2.33 -10.83
N ALA A 77 1.98 -1.48 -9.91
CA ALA A 77 2.17 -1.62 -8.48
C ALA A 77 1.45 -2.87 -7.93
N PHE A 78 2.15 -4.00 -7.96
CA PHE A 78 1.66 -5.29 -7.44
C PHE A 78 1.60 -5.33 -5.91
N TRP A 79 2.33 -4.44 -5.23
CA TRP A 79 2.45 -4.37 -3.78
C TRP A 79 1.40 -3.48 -3.11
N PHE A 80 0.69 -2.63 -3.87
CA PHE A 80 -0.20 -1.61 -3.34
C PHE A 80 -1.44 -2.18 -2.62
N LEU A 81 -1.92 -3.36 -3.04
CA LEU A 81 -3.08 -4.02 -2.46
C LEU A 81 -2.76 -5.49 -2.19
N PRO A 82 -2.29 -5.88 -0.99
CA PRO A 82 -2.02 -7.26 -0.66
C PRO A 82 -3.33 -8.05 -0.53
N THR A 83 -3.82 -8.64 -1.63
CA THR A 83 -5.11 -9.35 -1.65
C THR A 83 -4.99 -10.84 -1.31
N LYS A 84 -3.78 -11.40 -1.35
CA LYS A 84 -3.53 -12.81 -0.97
C LYS A 84 -3.43 -13.00 0.53
N ASN A 85 -2.75 -12.08 1.23
CA ASN A 85 -2.73 -12.07 2.69
C ASN A 85 -3.77 -11.05 3.18
N THR A 86 -4.97 -11.53 3.46
CA THR A 86 -6.07 -10.69 3.93
C THR A 86 -5.77 -10.05 5.28
N LEU A 87 -4.90 -10.64 6.10
CA LEU A 87 -4.46 -10.04 7.36
C LEU A 87 -3.67 -8.75 7.12
N ASP A 88 -2.76 -8.72 6.14
CA ASP A 88 -2.00 -7.51 5.83
C ASP A 88 -2.91 -6.41 5.25
N ARG A 89 -3.88 -6.79 4.41
CA ARG A 89 -4.92 -5.87 3.94
C ARG A 89 -5.72 -5.27 5.09
N ALA A 90 -6.16 -6.13 6.01
CA ALA A 90 -6.90 -5.74 7.20
C ALA A 90 -6.08 -4.80 8.10
N THR A 91 -4.78 -5.07 8.26
CA THR A 91 -3.85 -4.28 9.08
C THR A 91 -3.76 -2.84 8.57
N ALA A 92 -3.69 -2.64 7.25
CA ALA A 92 -3.68 -1.30 6.65
C ALA A 92 -5.04 -0.56 6.75
N MET A 93 -6.15 -1.27 6.98
CA MET A 93 -7.50 -0.70 6.98
C MET A 93 -8.09 -0.48 8.37
N MET A 94 -7.58 -1.19 9.39
CA MET A 94 -8.11 -1.15 10.75
C MET A 94 -7.04 -0.63 11.70
N PRO A 95 -7.10 0.65 12.13
CA PRO A 95 -6.11 1.23 13.03
C PRO A 95 -5.83 0.40 14.29
N PRO A 96 -6.82 -0.17 15.00
CA PRO A 96 -6.55 -1.02 16.16
C PRO A 96 -5.67 -2.23 15.83
N LEU A 97 -5.93 -2.90 14.70
CA LEU A 97 -5.13 -4.04 14.25
C LEU A 97 -3.71 -3.63 13.84
N LEU A 98 -3.55 -2.44 13.24
CA LEU A 98 -2.21 -1.89 12.99
C LEU A 98 -1.43 -1.73 14.30
N TYR A 99 -2.04 -1.14 15.34
CA TYR A 99 -1.40 -0.97 16.65
C TYR A 99 -1.01 -2.31 17.28
N GLU A 100 -1.87 -3.32 17.20
CA GLU A 100 -1.57 -4.67 17.70
C GLU A 100 -0.39 -5.34 16.99
N ARG A 101 -0.17 -4.98 15.72
CA ARG A 101 0.87 -5.57 14.86
C ARG A 101 2.10 -4.68 14.68
N LEU A 102 2.22 -3.56 15.39
CA LEU A 102 3.35 -2.63 15.21
C LEU A 102 4.71 -3.30 15.46
N ASP A 103 4.77 -4.24 16.42
CA ASP A 103 5.99 -4.99 16.73
C ASP A 103 6.41 -5.97 15.60
N ASP A 104 5.49 -6.33 14.68
CA ASP A 104 5.80 -7.18 13.51
C ASP A 104 6.41 -6.38 12.33
N LEU A 105 6.32 -5.04 12.37
CA LEU A 105 6.65 -4.16 11.23
C LEU A 105 8.04 -3.51 11.33
N GLY A 106 8.79 -3.77 12.40
CA GLY A 106 10.13 -3.20 12.67
C GLY A 106 11.07 -4.15 13.40
#